data_AF-A0A432GSK5-F1
#
_entry.id   AF-A0A432GSK5-F1
#
_cell.length_a   1.000
_cell.length_b   1.000
_cell.length_c   1.000
_cell.angle_alpha   90.00
_cell.angle_beta   90.00
_cell.angle_gamma   90.00
#
_symmetry.space_group_name_H-M   'P 1'
#
loop_
_entity.id
_entity.type
_entity.pdbx_description
1 polymer ?
#
loop_
_entity_poly.entity_id
_entity_poly.type
_entity_poly.pdbx_seq_one_letter_code
_entity_poly.pdbx_strand_id
1 'polypeptide(L)'
;MNPLSYLNNADIGAFEGLYQQYQQDPNSIDQEWRNFFEGFEFSKADFSQEAQAKPVVDHTEEVVPEQFQKEMAVSNLIGAYRQRGHMFANTNPVRPRRIHEGEIVLESFGLSEADMDTEFHAGTRVGIGNATLREIYELLEQTYCGSIGVEYKFVRTIEIINWLEQKMESCRNTPNFSREEKIELLRKTNEAVAFESFLHTKFVGQKRFSLEGGESIIPALDMILEYGAELGVEEFVIGMAHRGRLNVLANILGKTYSDIFAEFEGKAFGSDGFSGDVKYHMGYSSDKKVRSGKKVHLSLTPNPSHLEAVNPVVEGISRAKIDQYHEGNVKKLVPILIHGDHSMAGQGIIYEVLQMSKLPGYETGGTVHLVINNQVGFTADFMEGRSSTYCTDVAKTTLSPVFHVNADDIEAVAYVTKLALEFRQEFHRDVFVDILGYRRHGHNEADEPRFTQPDLYRRIARHPKVREVYSKKLVESGSFTEKETTQMEDEFKQYLNDRLEESKQQETASVTSFLEGVWSGVRRAEEKDFEKSPETG
;
A
#
# COMPACT_ATOMS: atom_id res chain seq x y z
N MET A 1 -53.22 20.05 -0.26
CA MET A 1 -53.69 20.72 0.97
C MET A 1 -52.78 20.25 2.09
N ASN A 2 -52.26 21.17 2.91
CA ASN A 2 -51.42 20.80 4.05
C ASN A 2 -52.30 20.06 5.08
N PRO A 3 -52.02 18.79 5.45
CA PRO A 3 -52.86 18.00 6.36
C PRO A 3 -52.92 18.56 7.79
N LEU A 4 -52.12 19.60 8.11
CA LEU A 4 -52.05 20.25 9.42
C LEU A 4 -52.66 21.66 9.43
N SER A 5 -53.50 22.00 8.45
CA SER A 5 -54.07 23.35 8.30
C SER A 5 -54.90 23.82 9.50
N TYR A 6 -55.49 22.90 10.28
CA TYR A 6 -56.27 23.20 11.49
C TYR A 6 -55.40 23.68 12.67
N LEU A 7 -54.10 23.37 12.69
CA LEU A 7 -53.17 23.82 13.74
C LEU A 7 -52.71 25.27 13.54
N ASN A 8 -52.67 25.76 12.30
CA ASN A 8 -52.13 27.08 11.98
C ASN A 8 -53.08 28.25 12.30
N ASN A 9 -54.35 27.98 12.60
CA ASN A 9 -55.37 29.01 12.88
C ASN A 9 -56.02 28.86 14.27
N ALA A 10 -55.47 28.03 15.16
CA ALA A 10 -56.05 27.82 16.48
C ALA A 10 -55.61 28.93 17.47
N ASP A 11 -56.60 29.63 18.06
CA ASP A 11 -56.38 30.53 19.19
C ASP A 11 -55.85 29.72 20.39
N ILE A 12 -54.77 30.20 21.02
CA ILE A 12 -54.08 29.51 22.13
C ILE A 12 -55.06 29.19 23.27
N GLY A 13 -56.05 30.06 23.51
CA GLY A 13 -57.09 29.82 24.52
C GLY A 13 -58.08 28.71 24.15
N ALA A 14 -58.35 28.49 22.86
CA ALA A 14 -59.21 27.40 22.39
C ALA A 14 -58.53 26.04 22.50
N PHE A 15 -57.20 26.00 22.29
CA PHE A 15 -56.39 24.79 22.43
C PHE A 15 -56.34 24.29 23.88
N GLU A 16 -56.13 25.19 24.84
CA GLU A 16 -56.12 24.84 26.27
C GLU A 16 -57.49 24.35 26.76
N GLY A 17 -58.59 24.96 26.27
CA GLY A 17 -59.95 24.51 26.54
C GLY A 17 -60.25 23.11 25.98
N LEU A 18 -59.83 22.83 24.75
CA LEU A 18 -59.99 21.50 24.14
C LEU A 18 -59.18 20.41 24.86
N TYR A 19 -57.99 20.74 25.33
CA TYR A 19 -57.16 19.83 26.12
C TYR A 19 -57.78 19.54 27.50
N GLN A 20 -58.35 20.55 28.18
CA GLN A 20 -59.08 20.33 29.43
C GLN A 20 -60.34 19.47 29.24
N GLN A 21 -61.08 19.65 28.14
CA GLN A 21 -62.21 18.78 27.79
C GLN A 21 -61.75 17.33 27.52
N TYR A 22 -60.67 17.15 26.77
CA TYR A 22 -60.06 15.84 26.53
C TYR A 22 -59.65 15.13 27.84
N GLN A 23 -59.08 15.85 28.80
CA GLN A 23 -58.71 15.28 30.11
C GLN A 23 -59.92 14.85 30.95
N GLN A 24 -61.09 15.48 30.76
CA GLN A 24 -62.32 15.10 31.48
C GLN A 24 -63.06 13.94 30.82
N ASP A 25 -63.18 13.96 29.49
CA ASP A 25 -63.72 12.87 28.69
C ASP A 25 -63.11 12.93 27.28
N PRO A 26 -62.25 11.97 26.91
CA PRO A 26 -61.65 11.92 25.58
C PRO A 26 -62.70 11.91 24.46
N ASN A 27 -63.88 11.34 24.69
CA ASN A 27 -64.94 11.27 23.68
C ASN A 27 -65.71 12.58 23.48
N SER A 28 -65.50 13.57 24.34
CA SER A 28 -66.18 14.87 24.29
C SER A 28 -65.66 15.81 23.20
N ILE A 29 -64.52 15.47 22.59
CA ILE A 29 -63.88 16.23 21.51
C ILE A 29 -63.83 15.42 20.21
N ASP A 30 -63.69 16.12 19.08
CA ASP A 30 -63.59 15.50 17.75
C ASP A 30 -62.38 14.55 17.64
N GLN A 31 -62.54 13.49 16.83
CA GLN A 31 -61.55 12.41 16.71
C GLN A 31 -60.15 12.89 16.33
N GLU A 32 -60.04 13.94 15.51
CA GLU A 32 -58.75 14.49 15.07
C GLU A 32 -57.98 15.11 16.26
N TRP A 33 -58.66 15.86 17.13
CA TRP A 33 -58.08 16.41 18.36
C TRP A 33 -57.79 15.32 19.39
N ARG A 34 -58.63 14.29 19.43
CA ARG A 34 -58.45 13.13 20.30
C ARG A 34 -57.16 12.38 19.99
N ASN A 35 -56.93 12.07 18.71
CA ASN A 35 -55.70 11.42 18.23
C ASN A 35 -54.46 12.30 18.46
N PHE A 36 -54.61 13.62 18.29
CA PHE A 36 -53.53 14.58 18.55
C PHE A 36 -53.14 14.60 20.04
N PHE A 37 -54.12 14.67 20.95
CA PHE A 37 -53.85 14.65 22.39
C PHE A 37 -53.43 13.28 22.91
N GLU A 38 -53.85 12.18 22.29
CA GLU A 38 -53.35 10.83 22.58
C GLU A 38 -51.85 10.72 22.26
N GLY A 39 -51.42 11.23 21.11
CA GLY A 39 -49.99 11.32 20.76
C GLY A 39 -49.20 12.28 21.66
N PHE A 40 -49.82 13.38 22.09
CA PHE A 40 -49.23 14.35 23.03
C PHE A 40 -49.05 13.75 24.44
N GLU A 41 -50.06 13.05 24.96
CA GLU A 41 -49.99 12.31 26.24
C GLU A 41 -48.99 11.15 26.15
N PHE A 42 -48.96 10.41 25.04
CA PHE A 42 -47.96 9.37 24.80
C PHE A 42 -46.53 9.92 24.80
N SER A 43 -46.32 11.11 24.24
CA SER A 43 -45.02 11.81 24.27
C SER A 43 -44.68 12.40 25.65
N LYS A 44 -45.69 12.68 26.49
CA LYS A 44 -45.54 13.17 27.87
C LYS A 44 -45.45 12.05 28.90
N ALA A 45 -45.86 10.83 28.54
CA ALA A 45 -45.79 9.66 29.37
C ALA A 45 -44.32 9.30 29.62
N ASP A 46 -43.80 9.85 30.71
CA ASP A 46 -42.57 9.41 31.34
C ASP A 46 -42.78 7.95 31.78
N PHE A 47 -42.29 6.98 31.01
CA PHE A 47 -42.17 5.57 31.44
C PHE A 47 -41.17 5.40 32.61
N SER A 48 -40.70 6.51 33.19
CA SER A 48 -39.76 6.61 34.30
C SER A 48 -40.44 6.85 35.67
N GLN A 49 -41.77 7.01 35.74
CA GLN A 49 -42.46 7.46 36.98
C GLN A 49 -43.34 6.45 37.74
N GLU A 50 -43.37 5.15 37.38
CA GLU A 50 -43.98 4.11 38.23
C GLU A 50 -43.00 3.46 39.24
N ALA A 51 -41.83 4.04 39.44
CA ALA A 51 -40.88 3.62 40.46
C ALA A 51 -40.49 4.78 41.38
N GLN A 52 -41.42 5.30 42.20
CA GLN A 52 -41.09 5.97 43.47
C GLN A 52 -42.31 6.26 44.35
N ALA A 53 -42.60 5.36 45.30
CA ALA A 53 -42.94 5.70 46.69
C ALA A 53 -43.23 4.44 47.53
N LYS A 54 -42.19 3.77 48.01
CA LYS A 54 -42.13 3.08 49.32
C LYS A 54 -40.68 2.66 49.60
N PRO A 55 -40.19 2.79 50.84
CA PRO A 55 -38.78 2.59 51.15
C PRO A 55 -38.49 1.09 51.11
N VAL A 56 -37.81 0.64 50.06
CA VAL A 56 -37.37 -0.76 49.93
C VAL A 56 -35.91 -0.75 49.55
N VAL A 57 -35.18 -1.52 50.34
CA VAL A 57 -33.82 -2.00 50.16
C VAL A 57 -33.63 -2.54 48.73
N ASP A 58 -32.40 -2.41 48.23
CA ASP A 58 -31.81 -3.06 47.06
C ASP A 58 -31.88 -2.29 45.73
N HIS A 59 -30.72 -1.73 45.36
CA HIS A 59 -30.42 -1.33 43.99
C HIS A 59 -30.23 -2.60 43.16
N THR A 60 -31.31 -3.14 42.59
CA THR A 60 -31.14 -4.02 41.44
C THR A 60 -30.93 -3.11 40.23
N GLU A 61 -29.66 -2.87 39.89
CA GLU A 61 -29.25 -2.50 38.54
C GLU A 61 -30.08 -3.35 37.55
N GLU A 62 -30.70 -2.75 36.54
CA GLU A 62 -31.11 -3.53 35.37
C GLU A 62 -29.82 -4.04 34.71
N VAL A 63 -29.38 -5.21 35.17
CA VAL A 63 -28.18 -5.88 34.68
C VAL A 63 -28.45 -6.22 33.23
N VAL A 64 -27.87 -5.45 32.30
CA VAL A 64 -27.77 -5.83 30.90
C VAL A 64 -27.27 -7.28 30.87
N PRO A 65 -27.97 -8.23 30.24
CA PRO A 65 -27.59 -9.64 30.29
C PRO A 65 -26.11 -9.81 29.96
N GLU A 66 -25.39 -10.58 30.77
CA GLU A 66 -23.93 -10.76 30.64
C GLU A 66 -23.53 -11.14 29.21
N GLN A 67 -24.32 -11.99 28.56
CA GLN A 67 -24.13 -12.37 27.16
C GLN A 67 -24.16 -11.19 26.20
N PHE A 68 -25.07 -10.22 26.39
CA PHE A 68 -25.15 -9.02 25.56
C PHE A 68 -23.97 -8.07 25.81
N GLN A 69 -23.51 -7.97 27.07
CA GLN A 69 -22.31 -7.19 27.38
C GLN A 69 -21.07 -7.78 26.68
N LYS A 70 -20.91 -9.10 26.75
CA LYS A 70 -19.83 -9.82 26.06
C LYS A 70 -19.95 -9.72 24.54
N GLU A 71 -21.15 -9.77 23.98
CA GLU A 71 -21.40 -9.53 22.55
C GLU A 71 -20.89 -8.14 22.10
N MET A 72 -21.18 -7.08 22.88
CA MET A 72 -20.64 -5.74 22.62
C MET A 72 -19.12 -5.68 22.81
N ALA A 73 -18.58 -6.39 23.81
CA ALA A 73 -17.14 -6.48 24.03
C ALA A 73 -16.41 -7.11 22.83
N VAL A 74 -16.93 -8.20 22.27
CA VAL A 74 -16.37 -8.83 21.05
C VAL A 74 -16.48 -7.88 19.85
N SER A 75 -17.59 -7.15 19.72
CA SER A 75 -17.72 -6.12 18.69
C SER A 75 -16.67 -5.00 18.84
N ASN A 76 -16.38 -4.57 20.07
CA ASN A 76 -15.35 -3.56 20.36
C ASN A 76 -13.94 -4.10 20.08
N LEU A 77 -13.69 -5.37 20.39
CA LEU A 77 -12.44 -6.06 20.07
C LEU A 77 -12.18 -6.05 18.56
N ILE A 78 -13.17 -6.44 17.75
CA ILE A 78 -13.09 -6.35 16.27
C ILE A 78 -12.74 -4.92 15.83
N GLY A 79 -13.41 -3.92 16.40
CA GLY A 79 -13.14 -2.51 16.13
C GLY A 79 -11.70 -2.10 16.45
N ALA A 80 -11.16 -2.57 17.57
CA ALA A 80 -9.81 -2.28 18.01
C ALA A 80 -8.75 -2.87 17.06
N TYR A 81 -8.91 -4.12 16.62
CA TYR A 81 -8.03 -4.74 15.62
C TYR A 81 -8.06 -4.00 14.29
N ARG A 82 -9.25 -3.67 13.78
CA ARG A 82 -9.42 -2.89 12.55
C ARG A 82 -8.75 -1.51 12.63
N GLN A 83 -8.78 -0.88 13.80
CA GLN A 83 -8.23 0.46 14.00
C GLN A 83 -6.74 0.48 14.31
N ARG A 84 -6.23 -0.50 15.07
CA ARG A 84 -4.89 -0.45 15.68
C ARG A 84 -4.05 -1.72 15.50
N GLY A 85 -4.58 -2.78 14.90
CA GLY A 85 -3.84 -4.04 14.68
C GLY A 85 -2.51 -3.85 13.94
N HIS A 86 -2.46 -2.88 13.02
CA HIS A 86 -1.23 -2.48 12.31
C HIS A 86 -0.07 -2.04 13.22
N MET A 87 -0.34 -1.64 14.47
CA MET A 87 0.70 -1.32 15.46
C MET A 87 1.39 -2.59 15.97
N PHE A 88 0.68 -3.71 15.99
CA PHE A 88 1.11 -5.00 16.53
C PHE A 88 1.54 -6.00 15.44
N ALA A 89 1.30 -5.67 14.16
CA ALA A 89 1.68 -6.51 13.03
C ALA A 89 3.17 -6.86 12.95
N ASN A 90 3.47 -8.12 12.61
CA ASN A 90 4.81 -8.68 12.42
C ASN A 90 5.46 -8.28 11.09
N THR A 91 5.58 -6.97 10.89
CA THR A 91 6.05 -6.34 9.64
C THR A 91 7.56 -6.17 9.58
N ASN A 92 8.32 -6.37 10.66
CA ASN A 92 9.75 -6.05 10.70
C ASN A 92 10.64 -7.30 10.64
N PRO A 93 11.46 -7.49 9.60
CA PRO A 93 12.26 -8.70 9.45
C PRO A 93 13.50 -8.77 10.35
N VAL A 94 14.02 -7.63 10.82
CA VAL A 94 15.34 -7.58 11.50
C VAL A 94 15.32 -6.91 12.88
N ARG A 95 14.36 -6.03 13.16
CA ARG A 95 14.22 -5.37 14.47
C ARG A 95 12.99 -5.91 15.22
N PRO A 96 13.05 -5.96 16.56
CA PRO A 96 11.83 -6.15 17.35
C PRO A 96 10.85 -5.01 17.07
N ARG A 97 9.55 -5.31 17.16
CA ARG A 97 8.50 -4.30 17.06
C ARG A 97 8.57 -3.31 18.22
N ARG A 98 8.13 -2.08 17.97
CA ARG A 98 8.00 -1.06 19.01
C ARG A 98 6.92 -1.52 20.01
N ILE A 99 7.16 -1.26 21.29
CA ILE A 99 6.14 -1.41 22.32
C ILE A 99 5.23 -0.18 22.22
N HIS A 100 3.95 -0.41 22.00
CA HIS A 100 2.92 0.63 21.94
C HIS A 100 2.07 0.56 23.19
N GLU A 101 1.65 1.71 23.72
CA GLU A 101 0.72 1.76 24.85
C GLU A 101 -0.68 1.29 24.43
N GLY A 102 -1.40 0.63 25.33
CA GLY A 102 -2.74 0.11 25.09
C GLY A 102 -2.75 -1.08 24.14
N GLU A 103 -2.19 -2.20 24.62
CA GLU A 103 -2.23 -3.51 23.96
C GLU A 103 -3.68 -3.97 23.75
N ILE A 104 -3.90 -4.75 22.69
CA ILE A 104 -5.20 -5.38 22.44
C ILE A 104 -5.21 -6.71 23.21
N VAL A 105 -5.61 -6.65 24.48
CA VAL A 105 -5.75 -7.84 25.36
C VAL A 105 -7.21 -8.01 25.76
N LEU A 106 -7.67 -9.25 25.88
CA LEU A 106 -9.09 -9.58 26.13
C LEU A 106 -9.64 -8.90 27.38
N GLU A 107 -8.82 -8.84 28.43
CA GLU A 107 -9.18 -8.26 29.72
C GLU A 107 -9.54 -6.79 29.61
N SER A 108 -8.92 -6.07 28.67
CA SER A 108 -9.23 -4.65 28.41
C SER A 108 -10.63 -4.43 27.83
N PHE A 109 -11.27 -5.49 27.33
CA PHE A 109 -12.64 -5.48 26.81
C PHE A 109 -13.64 -6.17 27.75
N GLY A 110 -13.20 -6.65 28.93
CA GLY A 110 -14.05 -7.45 29.82
C GLY A 110 -14.27 -8.88 29.35
N LEU A 111 -13.37 -9.39 28.49
CA LEU A 111 -13.33 -10.79 28.04
C LEU A 111 -12.19 -11.53 28.75
N SER A 112 -12.26 -12.85 28.78
CA SER A 112 -11.26 -13.71 29.40
C SER A 112 -11.06 -15.00 28.63
N GLU A 113 -10.03 -15.77 28.98
CA GLU A 113 -9.81 -17.13 28.45
C GLU A 113 -11.03 -18.06 28.64
N ALA A 114 -11.84 -17.84 29.68
CA ALA A 114 -13.05 -18.64 29.92
C ALA A 114 -14.14 -18.41 28.85
N ASP A 115 -14.07 -17.30 28.11
CA ASP A 115 -15.03 -16.93 27.08
C ASP A 115 -14.67 -17.47 25.70
N MET A 116 -13.46 -18.04 25.53
CA MET A 116 -12.91 -18.45 24.23
C MET A 116 -13.81 -19.41 23.46
N ASP A 117 -14.48 -20.34 24.17
CA ASP A 117 -15.35 -21.35 23.55
C ASP A 117 -16.83 -20.92 23.55
N THR A 118 -17.13 -19.67 23.92
CA THR A 118 -18.48 -19.09 23.84
C THR A 118 -18.74 -18.55 22.44
N GLU A 119 -19.92 -18.85 21.89
CA GLU A 119 -20.35 -18.35 20.59
C GLU A 119 -20.89 -16.92 20.66
N PHE A 120 -20.52 -16.11 19.66
CA PHE A 120 -20.92 -14.72 19.51
C PHE A 120 -21.42 -14.45 18.09
N HIS A 121 -22.53 -13.71 18.02
CA HIS A 121 -23.11 -13.30 16.73
C HIS A 121 -22.19 -12.28 16.01
N ALA A 122 -21.30 -11.62 16.74
CA ALA A 122 -20.33 -10.64 16.27
C ALA A 122 -19.40 -11.19 15.19
N GLY A 123 -19.21 -12.52 15.10
CA GLY A 123 -18.49 -13.16 13.99
C GLY A 123 -19.09 -12.85 12.61
N THR A 124 -20.39 -12.54 12.53
CA THR A 124 -21.04 -12.09 11.28
C THR A 124 -20.42 -10.79 10.74
N ARG A 125 -19.87 -9.94 11.61
CA ARG A 125 -19.23 -8.67 11.23
C ARG A 125 -17.91 -8.86 10.48
N VAL A 126 -17.25 -10.01 10.66
CA VAL A 126 -16.01 -10.40 9.98
C VAL A 126 -16.25 -11.53 8.96
N GLY A 127 -17.51 -11.81 8.63
CA GLY A 127 -17.91 -12.71 7.55
C GLY A 127 -17.86 -14.21 7.86
N ILE A 128 -17.68 -14.63 9.12
CA ILE A 128 -17.61 -16.05 9.50
C ILE A 128 -18.90 -16.61 10.10
N GLY A 129 -19.96 -15.79 10.22
CA GLY A 129 -21.22 -16.20 10.84
C GLY A 129 -21.16 -16.17 12.37
N ASN A 130 -22.08 -16.86 13.03
CA ASN A 130 -21.98 -17.09 14.48
C ASN A 130 -20.76 -17.98 14.74
N ALA A 131 -19.85 -17.54 15.60
CA ALA A 131 -18.55 -18.19 15.80
C ALA A 131 -18.08 -18.02 17.25
N THR A 132 -17.20 -18.91 17.69
CA THR A 132 -16.58 -18.81 19.02
C THR A 132 -15.67 -17.58 19.12
N LEU A 133 -15.47 -17.04 20.31
CA LEU A 133 -14.48 -15.96 20.53
C LEU A 133 -13.10 -16.36 20.03
N ARG A 134 -12.70 -17.64 20.21
CA ARG A 134 -11.44 -18.19 19.69
C ARG A 134 -11.31 -18.00 18.19
N GLU A 135 -12.32 -18.41 17.42
CA GLU A 135 -12.31 -18.29 15.96
C GLU A 135 -12.27 -16.83 15.49
N ILE A 136 -13.01 -15.95 16.17
CA ILE A 136 -12.99 -14.50 15.89
C ILE A 136 -11.60 -13.92 16.19
N TYR A 137 -11.03 -14.22 17.36
CA TYR A 137 -9.73 -13.73 17.78
C TYR A 137 -8.61 -14.18 16.84
N GLU A 138 -8.58 -15.47 16.48
CA GLU A 138 -7.60 -16.02 15.53
C GLU A 138 -7.70 -15.35 14.15
N LEU A 139 -8.92 -15.09 13.66
CA LEU A 139 -9.12 -14.36 12.41
C LEU A 139 -8.56 -12.94 12.50
N LEU A 140 -8.82 -12.22 13.60
CA LEU A 140 -8.37 -10.84 13.78
C LEU A 140 -6.84 -10.75 13.88
N GLU A 141 -6.23 -11.63 14.67
CA GLU A 141 -4.77 -11.77 14.78
C GLU A 141 -4.13 -12.07 13.42
N GLN A 142 -4.66 -13.06 12.71
CA GLN A 142 -4.13 -13.45 11.39
C GLN A 142 -4.27 -12.31 10.37
N THR A 143 -5.40 -11.61 10.37
CA THR A 143 -5.70 -10.56 9.38
C THR A 143 -4.91 -9.28 9.65
N TYR A 144 -4.84 -8.82 10.90
CA TYR A 144 -4.38 -7.47 11.22
C TYR A 144 -3.02 -7.42 11.94
N CYS A 145 -2.55 -8.56 12.48
CA CYS A 145 -1.30 -8.66 13.24
C CYS A 145 -0.25 -9.59 12.60
N GLY A 146 -0.53 -10.18 11.43
CA GLY A 146 0.42 -11.00 10.66
C GLY A 146 1.53 -10.20 9.98
N SER A 147 1.99 -10.67 8.81
CA SER A 147 3.01 -9.99 8.00
C SER A 147 2.56 -8.65 7.41
N ILE A 148 1.26 -8.33 7.50
CA ILE A 148 0.61 -7.16 6.93
C ILE A 148 -0.08 -6.39 8.06
N GLY A 149 0.24 -5.10 8.20
CA GLY A 149 -0.52 -4.15 9.00
C GLY A 149 -1.14 -3.09 8.08
N VAL A 150 -2.40 -2.72 8.28
CA VAL A 150 -3.11 -1.80 7.38
C VAL A 150 -3.69 -0.61 8.14
N GLU A 151 -3.41 0.60 7.66
CA GLU A 151 -4.04 1.83 8.13
C GLU A 151 -5.07 2.33 7.11
N TYR A 152 -6.35 2.30 7.50
CA TYR A 152 -7.44 2.72 6.62
C TYR A 152 -8.64 3.33 7.35
N LYS A 153 -8.78 3.14 8.67
CA LYS A 153 -9.94 3.67 9.42
C LYS A 153 -10.03 5.20 9.49
N PHE A 154 -8.97 5.92 9.10
CA PHE A 154 -9.01 7.37 8.91
C PHE A 154 -9.70 7.80 7.61
N VAL A 155 -9.94 6.87 6.66
CA VAL A 155 -10.74 7.12 5.47
C VAL A 155 -12.17 7.44 5.88
N ARG A 156 -12.81 8.42 5.22
CA ARG A 156 -14.17 8.89 5.57
C ARG A 156 -15.29 8.26 4.74
N THR A 157 -14.92 7.55 3.68
CA THR A 157 -15.86 6.92 2.73
C THR A 157 -16.15 5.49 3.16
N ILE A 158 -17.41 5.21 3.52
CA ILE A 158 -17.80 3.91 4.09
C ILE A 158 -17.66 2.77 3.08
N GLU A 159 -17.90 3.04 1.79
CA GLU A 159 -17.76 2.08 0.70
C GLU A 159 -16.30 1.60 0.59
N ILE A 160 -15.34 2.51 0.72
CA ILE A 160 -13.91 2.18 0.72
C ILE A 160 -13.54 1.33 1.93
N ILE A 161 -14.02 1.71 3.13
CA ILE A 161 -13.75 0.97 4.36
C ILE A 161 -14.27 -0.45 4.23
N ASN A 162 -15.53 -0.62 3.82
CA ASN A 162 -16.16 -1.93 3.68
C ASN A 162 -15.46 -2.77 2.60
N TRP A 163 -15.06 -2.15 1.49
CA TRP A 163 -14.33 -2.84 0.41
C TRP A 163 -12.98 -3.38 0.90
N LEU A 164 -12.23 -2.56 1.65
CA LEU A 164 -10.96 -2.97 2.25
C LEU A 164 -11.16 -4.08 3.28
N GLU A 165 -12.11 -3.90 4.22
CA GLU A 165 -12.46 -4.90 5.24
C GLU A 165 -12.82 -6.24 4.59
N GLN A 166 -13.69 -6.24 3.57
CA GLN A 166 -14.08 -7.45 2.84
C GLN A 166 -12.90 -8.12 2.13
N LYS A 167 -12.05 -7.35 1.43
CA LYS A 167 -10.89 -7.90 0.71
C LYS A 167 -9.88 -8.54 1.64
N MET A 168 -9.66 -7.95 2.82
CA MET A 168 -8.67 -8.41 3.79
C MET A 168 -9.18 -9.57 4.63
N GLU A 169 -10.39 -9.45 5.20
CA GLU A 169 -10.92 -10.45 6.14
C GLU A 169 -11.35 -11.74 5.43
N SER A 170 -11.79 -11.67 4.16
CA SER A 170 -12.21 -12.86 3.41
C SER A 170 -11.08 -13.87 3.16
N CYS A 171 -9.83 -13.41 3.08
CA CYS A 171 -8.65 -14.27 2.97
C CYS A 171 -7.72 -14.17 4.19
N ARG A 172 -8.14 -13.45 5.24
CA ARG A 172 -7.35 -13.17 6.44
C ARG A 172 -5.95 -12.62 6.13
N ASN A 173 -5.85 -11.78 5.11
CA ASN A 173 -4.57 -11.29 4.55
C ASN A 173 -3.53 -12.41 4.28
N THR A 174 -3.99 -13.64 4.05
CA THR A 174 -3.17 -14.83 3.81
C THR A 174 -3.53 -15.40 2.44
N PRO A 175 -2.99 -14.81 1.35
CA PRO A 175 -3.35 -15.20 -0.02
C PRO A 175 -2.99 -16.66 -0.30
N ASN A 176 -3.90 -17.37 -0.95
CA ASN A 176 -3.64 -18.74 -1.41
C ASN A 176 -3.16 -18.74 -2.86
N PHE A 177 -1.86 -18.52 -3.06
CA PHE A 177 -1.26 -18.58 -4.40
C PHE A 177 -1.18 -20.03 -4.90
N SER A 178 -1.47 -20.21 -6.20
CA SER A 178 -1.19 -21.45 -6.92
C SER A 178 0.30 -21.77 -6.93
N ARG A 179 0.65 -23.02 -7.24
CA ARG A 179 2.06 -23.44 -7.34
C ARG A 179 2.77 -22.63 -8.43
N GLU A 180 2.11 -22.40 -9.56
CA GLU A 180 2.62 -21.64 -10.69
C GLU A 180 2.93 -20.18 -10.30
N GLU A 181 2.02 -19.52 -9.57
CA GLU A 181 2.27 -18.17 -9.04
C GLU A 181 3.45 -18.17 -8.06
N LYS A 182 3.56 -19.18 -7.18
CA LYS A 182 4.70 -19.31 -6.27
C LYS A 182 6.03 -19.52 -7.01
N ILE A 183 6.03 -20.25 -8.13
CA ILE A 183 7.21 -20.39 -9.02
C ILE A 183 7.64 -19.02 -9.54
N GLU A 184 6.70 -18.23 -10.05
CA GLU A 184 7.00 -16.91 -10.60
C GLU A 184 7.50 -15.94 -9.53
N LEU A 185 6.88 -15.94 -8.35
CA LEU A 185 7.34 -15.16 -7.21
C LEU A 185 8.77 -15.55 -6.79
N LEU A 186 9.07 -16.86 -6.75
CA LEU A 186 10.41 -17.35 -6.41
C LEU A 186 11.42 -16.97 -7.49
N ARG A 187 11.05 -17.10 -8.77
CA ARG A 187 11.88 -16.72 -9.92
C ARG A 187 12.24 -15.24 -9.87
N LYS A 188 11.26 -14.35 -9.65
CA LYS A 188 11.50 -12.91 -9.53
C LYS A 188 12.35 -12.55 -8.31
N THR A 189 12.14 -13.23 -7.19
CA THR A 189 12.97 -13.06 -6.00
C THR A 189 14.41 -13.54 -6.26
N ASN A 190 14.59 -14.65 -6.96
CA ASN A 190 15.88 -15.20 -7.33
C ASN A 190 16.63 -14.26 -8.29
N GLU A 191 15.96 -13.76 -9.32
CA GLU A 191 16.50 -12.77 -10.25
C GLU A 191 17.04 -11.54 -9.51
N ALA A 192 16.26 -11.01 -8.55
CA ALA A 192 16.63 -9.84 -7.77
C ALA A 192 17.88 -10.09 -6.89
N VAL A 193 17.86 -11.15 -6.09
CA VAL A 193 18.92 -11.47 -5.11
C VAL A 193 20.22 -11.92 -5.78
N ALA A 194 20.12 -12.76 -6.81
CA ALA A 194 21.28 -13.28 -7.52
C ALA A 194 21.98 -12.17 -8.32
N PHE A 195 21.23 -11.26 -8.93
CA PHE A 195 21.81 -10.12 -9.65
C PHE A 195 22.62 -9.20 -8.74
N GLU A 196 22.08 -8.84 -7.57
CA GLU A 196 22.82 -8.05 -6.56
C GLU A 196 24.09 -8.78 -6.09
N SER A 197 23.97 -10.06 -5.76
CA SER A 197 25.09 -10.88 -5.31
C SER A 197 26.17 -11.00 -6.40
N PHE A 198 25.76 -11.09 -7.66
CA PHE A 198 26.65 -11.13 -8.81
C PHE A 198 27.41 -9.82 -8.98
N LEU A 199 26.70 -8.68 -8.94
CA LEU A 199 27.32 -7.36 -9.02
C LEU A 199 28.33 -7.15 -7.89
N HIS A 200 27.96 -7.52 -6.66
CA HIS A 200 28.86 -7.42 -5.50
C HIS A 200 30.15 -8.22 -5.68
N THR A 201 30.06 -9.40 -6.30
CA THR A 201 31.20 -10.31 -6.49
C THR A 201 32.08 -9.91 -7.68
N LYS A 202 31.48 -9.49 -8.79
CA LYS A 202 32.20 -9.25 -10.06
C LYS A 202 32.69 -7.81 -10.20
N PHE A 203 32.00 -6.83 -9.61
CA PHE A 203 32.30 -5.40 -9.74
C PHE A 203 32.63 -4.78 -8.37
N VAL A 204 33.70 -5.28 -7.75
CA VAL A 204 34.14 -4.85 -6.42
C VAL A 204 34.49 -3.35 -6.42
N GLY A 205 33.99 -2.62 -5.42
CA GLY A 205 34.26 -1.19 -5.25
C GLY A 205 33.41 -0.26 -6.13
N GLN A 206 32.58 -0.80 -7.02
CA GLN A 206 31.66 -0.01 -7.83
C GLN A 206 30.41 0.34 -7.02
N LYS A 207 30.04 1.62 -7.02
CA LYS A 207 28.82 2.10 -6.38
C LYS A 207 27.62 1.59 -7.16
N ARG A 208 26.72 0.87 -6.47
CA ARG A 208 25.48 0.32 -7.04
C ARG A 208 24.22 0.63 -6.27
N PHE A 209 24.33 1.16 -5.05
CA PHE A 209 23.18 1.44 -4.19
C PHE A 209 22.29 0.21 -4.02
N SER A 210 22.92 -0.85 -3.53
CA SER A 210 22.37 -2.20 -3.49
C SER A 210 20.93 -2.28 -2.96
N LEU A 211 20.14 -3.11 -3.64
CA LEU A 211 18.81 -3.49 -3.20
C LEU A 211 18.80 -4.53 -2.07
N GLU A 212 19.95 -5.09 -1.68
CA GLU A 212 20.00 -6.19 -0.70
C GLU A 212 19.31 -5.83 0.63
N GLY A 213 18.30 -6.60 1.00
CA GLY A 213 17.33 -6.39 2.08
C GLY A 213 16.02 -5.70 1.68
N GLY A 214 15.82 -5.36 0.41
CA GLY A 214 14.60 -4.77 -0.16
C GLY A 214 14.20 -5.40 -1.50
N GLU A 215 14.68 -6.61 -1.79
CA GLU A 215 14.53 -7.29 -3.09
C GLU A 215 13.07 -7.62 -3.45
N SER A 216 12.18 -7.67 -2.46
CA SER A 216 10.75 -7.92 -2.64
C SER A 216 10.02 -6.83 -3.45
N ILE A 217 10.65 -5.67 -3.70
CA ILE A 217 10.13 -4.68 -4.65
C ILE A 217 10.04 -5.24 -6.08
N ILE A 218 10.88 -6.20 -6.46
CA ILE A 218 10.88 -6.80 -7.80
C ILE A 218 9.65 -7.67 -8.04
N PRO A 219 9.32 -8.67 -7.19
CA PRO A 219 8.04 -9.38 -7.30
C PRO A 219 6.84 -8.45 -7.09
N ALA A 220 6.94 -7.38 -6.28
CA ALA A 220 5.88 -6.38 -6.17
C ALA A 220 5.59 -5.69 -7.51
N LEU A 221 6.62 -5.14 -8.16
CA LEU A 221 6.49 -4.49 -9.46
C LEU A 221 6.01 -5.46 -10.54
N ASP A 222 6.54 -6.70 -10.58
CA ASP A 222 6.04 -7.72 -11.51
C ASP A 222 4.54 -7.98 -11.32
N MET A 223 4.07 -8.07 -10.07
CA MET A 223 2.66 -8.23 -9.75
C MET A 223 1.82 -7.04 -10.24
N ILE A 224 2.29 -5.80 -10.09
CA ILE A 224 1.60 -4.61 -10.61
C ILE A 224 1.45 -4.69 -12.13
N LEU A 225 2.51 -5.04 -12.84
CA LEU A 225 2.49 -5.07 -14.30
C LEU A 225 1.53 -6.12 -14.84
N GLU A 226 1.64 -7.32 -14.28
CA GLU A 226 0.90 -8.49 -14.74
C GLU A 226 -0.60 -8.34 -14.45
N TYR A 227 -0.92 -7.96 -13.21
CA TYR A 227 -2.30 -7.77 -12.81
C TYR A 227 -2.89 -6.46 -13.35
N GLY A 228 -2.11 -5.40 -13.47
CA GLY A 228 -2.56 -4.15 -14.08
C GLY A 228 -2.95 -4.33 -15.54
N ALA A 229 -2.19 -5.11 -16.30
CA ALA A 229 -2.56 -5.48 -17.66
C ALA A 229 -3.90 -6.24 -17.71
N GLU A 230 -4.18 -7.11 -16.74
CA GLU A 230 -5.48 -7.78 -16.61
C GLU A 230 -6.61 -6.77 -16.38
N LEU A 231 -6.40 -5.78 -15.52
CA LEU A 231 -7.31 -4.66 -15.26
C LEU A 231 -7.39 -3.61 -16.40
N GLY A 232 -6.66 -3.83 -17.49
CA GLY A 232 -6.73 -2.99 -18.70
C GLY A 232 -5.79 -1.79 -18.71
N VAL A 233 -4.81 -1.73 -17.80
CA VAL A 233 -3.70 -0.78 -17.84
C VAL A 233 -2.82 -1.12 -19.04
N GLU A 234 -2.45 -0.10 -19.80
CA GLU A 234 -1.62 -0.20 -21.00
C GLU A 234 -0.24 0.44 -20.79
N GLU A 235 -0.11 1.33 -19.81
CA GLU A 235 1.11 2.10 -19.60
C GLU A 235 1.42 2.35 -18.12
N PHE A 236 2.70 2.24 -17.75
CA PHE A 236 3.20 2.58 -16.43
C PHE A 236 4.33 3.61 -16.52
N VAL A 237 4.19 4.69 -15.76
CA VAL A 237 5.22 5.74 -15.65
C VAL A 237 5.82 5.67 -14.26
N ILE A 238 7.12 5.39 -14.19
CA ILE A 238 7.83 5.08 -12.95
C ILE A 238 8.76 6.25 -12.60
N GLY A 239 8.69 6.69 -11.35
CA GLY A 239 9.72 7.52 -10.69
C GLY A 239 10.36 6.74 -9.57
N MET A 240 11.69 6.74 -9.48
CA MET A 240 12.38 6.09 -8.36
C MET A 240 13.72 6.73 -8.03
N ALA A 241 14.13 6.62 -6.77
CA ALA A 241 15.47 6.96 -6.32
C ALA A 241 16.54 5.94 -6.82
N HIS A 242 17.77 6.08 -6.32
CA HIS A 242 18.90 5.24 -6.73
C HIS A 242 18.80 3.78 -6.26
N ARG A 243 18.13 3.51 -5.12
CA ARG A 243 18.18 2.20 -4.46
C ARG A 243 17.50 1.13 -5.31
N GLY A 244 18.27 0.11 -5.70
CA GLY A 244 17.79 -0.99 -6.54
C GLY A 244 17.40 -0.61 -7.96
N ARG A 245 17.76 0.59 -8.44
CA ARG A 245 17.39 1.04 -9.79
C ARG A 245 17.91 0.13 -10.89
N LEU A 246 19.13 -0.40 -10.78
CA LEU A 246 19.64 -1.36 -11.75
C LEU A 246 18.83 -2.65 -11.76
N ASN A 247 18.37 -3.07 -10.60
CA ASN A 247 17.56 -4.27 -10.46
C ASN A 247 16.20 -4.06 -11.14
N VAL A 248 15.57 -2.90 -10.94
CA VAL A 248 14.34 -2.51 -11.66
C VAL A 248 14.59 -2.41 -13.17
N LEU A 249 15.67 -1.76 -13.61
CA LEU A 249 16.04 -1.69 -15.03
C LEU A 249 16.17 -3.07 -15.68
N ALA A 250 16.88 -4.00 -15.04
CA ALA A 250 17.09 -5.35 -15.57
C ALA A 250 15.83 -6.22 -15.50
N ASN A 251 15.23 -6.34 -14.31
CA ASN A 251 14.23 -7.35 -14.01
C ASN A 251 12.79 -6.92 -14.29
N ILE A 252 12.55 -5.62 -14.39
CA ILE A 252 11.22 -5.04 -14.66
C ILE A 252 11.19 -4.46 -16.08
N LEU A 253 12.08 -3.52 -16.39
CA LEU A 253 12.10 -2.85 -17.70
C LEU A 253 12.81 -3.64 -18.80
N GLY A 254 13.58 -4.68 -18.47
CA GLY A 254 14.21 -5.54 -19.47
C GLY A 254 15.44 -4.92 -20.15
N LYS A 255 16.12 -3.97 -19.51
CA LYS A 255 17.47 -3.58 -19.90
C LYS A 255 18.38 -4.80 -19.81
N THR A 256 19.14 -5.08 -20.87
CA THR A 256 19.92 -6.33 -20.90
C THR A 256 21.02 -6.30 -19.84
N TYR A 257 21.32 -7.47 -19.27
CA TYR A 257 22.42 -7.61 -18.32
C TYR A 257 23.77 -7.27 -18.97
N SER A 258 23.96 -7.62 -20.24
CA SER A 258 25.19 -7.31 -20.97
C SER A 258 25.42 -5.80 -21.08
N ASP A 259 24.38 -5.03 -21.40
CA ASP A 259 24.48 -3.56 -21.45
C ASP A 259 24.80 -2.96 -20.08
N ILE A 260 24.16 -3.45 -19.02
CA ILE A 260 24.47 -3.03 -17.64
C ILE A 260 25.93 -3.36 -17.30
N PHE A 261 26.41 -4.56 -17.62
CA PHE A 261 27.79 -4.95 -17.32
C PHE A 261 28.82 -4.14 -18.13
N ALA A 262 28.57 -3.89 -19.42
CA ALA A 262 29.41 -3.03 -20.24
C ALA A 262 29.49 -1.60 -19.70
N GLU A 263 28.38 -1.12 -19.13
CA GLU A 263 28.35 0.13 -18.39
C GLU A 263 29.29 0.10 -17.17
N PHE A 264 29.28 -0.95 -16.34
CA PHE A 264 30.20 -1.07 -15.20
C PHE A 264 31.68 -1.12 -15.61
N GLU A 265 32.00 -1.62 -16.80
CA GLU A 265 33.37 -1.62 -17.35
C GLU A 265 33.83 -0.25 -17.86
N GLY A 266 32.95 0.77 -17.85
CA GLY A 266 33.30 2.14 -18.23
C GLY A 266 33.44 2.35 -19.73
N LYS A 267 32.82 1.50 -20.56
CA LYS A 267 32.84 1.63 -22.02
C LYS A 267 32.19 2.95 -22.45
N ALA A 268 32.81 3.62 -23.43
CA ALA A 268 32.32 4.90 -23.92
C ALA A 268 30.93 4.74 -24.57
N PHE A 269 30.06 5.73 -24.35
CA PHE A 269 28.79 5.84 -25.06
C PHE A 269 29.06 6.33 -26.49
N GLY A 270 28.54 5.62 -27.49
CA GLY A 270 28.88 5.83 -28.89
C GLY A 270 28.35 7.11 -29.57
N SER A 271 27.98 8.16 -28.82
CA SER A 271 27.39 9.39 -29.39
C SER A 271 28.10 10.67 -28.92
N ASP A 272 28.57 11.46 -29.89
CA ASP A 272 29.13 12.79 -29.67
C ASP A 272 28.06 13.78 -29.19
N GLY A 273 28.35 14.51 -28.10
CA GLY A 273 27.48 15.59 -27.59
C GLY A 273 26.47 15.19 -26.51
N PHE A 274 26.76 14.15 -25.73
CA PHE A 274 26.08 13.86 -24.46
C PHE A 274 27.08 14.05 -23.32
N SER A 275 26.85 15.02 -22.42
CA SER A 275 27.72 15.23 -21.25
C SER A 275 27.65 14.09 -20.23
N GLY A 276 26.71 13.16 -20.38
CA GLY A 276 26.51 12.06 -19.45
C GLY A 276 25.68 12.46 -18.22
N ASP A 277 25.15 11.44 -17.56
CA ASP A 277 24.88 11.47 -16.11
C ASP A 277 25.33 10.11 -15.54
N VAL A 278 25.35 9.95 -14.23
CA VAL A 278 25.61 8.64 -13.62
C VAL A 278 24.51 7.65 -14.00
N LYS A 279 24.89 6.38 -14.15
CA LYS A 279 24.03 5.28 -14.65
C LYS A 279 22.67 5.17 -13.94
N TYR A 280 22.63 5.57 -12.67
CA TYR A 280 21.45 5.52 -11.80
C TYR A 280 20.51 6.74 -11.95
N HIS A 281 20.79 7.68 -12.85
CA HIS A 281 19.90 8.82 -13.16
C HIS A 281 19.22 8.69 -14.52
N MET A 282 19.71 7.79 -15.38
CA MET A 282 19.22 7.63 -16.74
C MET A 282 17.80 7.04 -16.75
N GLY A 283 16.97 7.58 -17.64
CA GLY A 283 15.66 7.02 -17.94
C GLY A 283 15.76 5.80 -18.84
N TYR A 284 14.67 5.05 -18.96
CA TYR A 284 14.58 3.90 -19.85
C TYR A 284 13.12 3.62 -20.19
N SER A 285 12.84 3.25 -21.43
CA SER A 285 11.49 2.90 -21.87
C SER A 285 11.50 1.57 -22.60
N SER A 286 10.47 0.76 -22.42
CA SER A 286 10.33 -0.52 -23.08
C SER A 286 8.88 -0.98 -23.17
N ASP A 287 8.57 -1.73 -24.22
CA ASP A 287 7.32 -2.47 -24.32
C ASP A 287 7.54 -3.90 -23.81
N LYS A 288 6.70 -4.32 -22.87
CA LYS A 288 6.76 -5.65 -22.27
C LYS A 288 5.50 -6.42 -22.60
N LYS A 289 5.67 -7.69 -22.95
CA LYS A 289 4.55 -8.63 -23.05
C LYS A 289 4.40 -9.33 -21.69
N VAL A 290 3.27 -9.10 -21.03
CA VAL A 290 2.92 -9.79 -19.76
C VAL A 290 2.52 -11.24 -20.05
N ARG A 291 2.42 -12.09 -19.02
CA ARG A 291 2.12 -13.53 -19.15
C ARG A 291 0.79 -13.80 -19.84
N SER A 292 -0.22 -12.95 -19.63
CA SER A 292 -1.51 -13.01 -20.34
C SER A 292 -1.40 -12.73 -21.85
N GLY A 293 -0.24 -12.26 -22.32
CA GLY A 293 0.05 -11.95 -23.71
C GLY A 293 -0.28 -10.51 -24.11
N LYS A 294 -0.90 -9.73 -23.23
CA LYS A 294 -1.10 -8.29 -23.40
C LYS A 294 0.26 -7.56 -23.43
N LYS A 295 0.30 -6.42 -24.12
CA LYS A 295 1.47 -5.54 -24.14
C LYS A 295 1.23 -4.38 -23.18
N VAL A 296 2.26 -4.02 -22.42
CA VAL A 296 2.28 -2.82 -21.57
C VAL A 296 3.53 -2.02 -21.86
N HIS A 297 3.38 -0.70 -21.93
CA HIS A 297 4.49 0.23 -22.07
C HIS A 297 5.01 0.64 -20.69
N LEU A 298 6.33 0.62 -20.51
CA LEU A 298 7.00 1.02 -19.28
C LEU A 298 7.90 2.20 -19.57
N SER A 299 7.84 3.24 -18.74
CA SER A 299 8.77 4.36 -18.82
C SER A 299 9.29 4.71 -17.44
N LEU A 300 10.60 4.56 -17.25
CA LEU A 300 11.32 5.05 -16.07
C LEU A 300 11.84 6.45 -16.35
N THR A 301 11.36 7.41 -15.57
CA THR A 301 11.70 8.82 -15.73
C THR A 301 13.14 9.09 -15.23
N PRO A 302 13.96 9.84 -15.99
CA PRO A 302 15.27 10.26 -15.50
C PRO A 302 15.12 11.23 -14.32
N ASN A 303 16.06 11.21 -13.38
CA ASN A 303 15.98 12.05 -12.19
C ASN A 303 17.35 12.45 -11.66
N PRO A 304 17.47 13.64 -11.04
CA PRO A 304 18.68 14.03 -10.34
C PRO A 304 18.84 13.25 -9.03
N SER A 305 19.97 13.45 -8.34
CA SER A 305 20.19 12.93 -6.98
C SER A 305 19.31 13.59 -5.91
N HIS A 306 18.65 14.72 -6.22
CA HIS A 306 17.68 15.35 -5.32
C HIS A 306 16.47 14.43 -5.19
N LEU A 307 16.41 13.70 -4.07
CA LEU A 307 15.35 12.73 -3.80
C LEU A 307 13.97 13.38 -3.92
N GLU A 308 13.00 12.63 -4.42
CA GLU A 308 11.59 13.03 -4.58
C GLU A 308 11.31 14.13 -5.62
N ALA A 309 12.34 14.81 -6.14
CA ALA A 309 12.17 15.85 -7.18
C ALA A 309 11.56 15.33 -8.49
N VAL A 310 11.65 14.01 -8.74
CA VAL A 310 11.05 13.36 -9.91
C VAL A 310 9.55 13.16 -9.78
N ASN A 311 8.99 13.17 -8.57
CA ASN A 311 7.58 12.85 -8.31
C ASN A 311 6.62 13.75 -9.12
N PRO A 312 6.71 15.10 -9.05
CA PRO A 312 5.84 15.96 -9.86
C PRO A 312 6.09 15.82 -11.36
N VAL A 313 7.31 15.45 -11.77
CA VAL A 313 7.65 15.24 -13.19
C VAL A 313 6.93 14.00 -13.72
N VAL A 314 6.91 12.90 -12.96
CA VAL A 314 6.16 11.69 -13.30
C VAL A 314 4.67 11.96 -13.38
N GLU A 315 4.10 12.72 -12.43
CA GLU A 315 2.69 13.08 -12.49
C GLU A 315 2.37 13.94 -13.72
N GLY A 316 3.21 14.93 -14.04
CA GLY A 316 3.05 15.75 -15.23
C GLY A 316 3.14 14.95 -16.53
N ILE A 317 4.11 14.03 -16.66
CA ILE A 317 4.24 13.12 -17.80
C ILE A 317 3.00 12.23 -17.91
N SER A 318 2.57 11.65 -16.79
CA SER A 318 1.41 10.78 -16.72
C SER A 318 0.14 11.51 -17.15
N ARG A 319 -0.08 12.73 -16.63
CA ARG A 319 -1.21 13.57 -16.99
C ARG A 319 -1.22 13.90 -18.48
N ALA A 320 -0.10 14.34 -19.02
CA ALA A 320 0.01 14.66 -20.45
C ALA A 320 -0.31 13.44 -21.32
N LYS A 321 0.19 12.26 -20.96
CA LYS A 321 -0.07 11.02 -21.70
C LYS A 321 -1.52 10.55 -21.58
N ILE A 322 -2.13 10.68 -20.40
CA ILE A 322 -3.56 10.39 -20.19
C ILE A 322 -4.41 11.25 -21.12
N ASP A 323 -4.15 12.55 -21.18
CA ASP A 323 -4.91 13.48 -22.00
C ASP A 323 -4.69 13.25 -23.51
N GLN A 324 -3.44 13.01 -23.94
CA GLN A 324 -3.08 12.93 -25.36
C GLN A 324 -3.25 11.56 -25.99
N TYR A 325 -2.93 10.47 -25.28
CA TYR A 325 -2.87 9.12 -25.83
C TYR A 325 -3.97 8.19 -25.31
N HIS A 326 -4.59 8.55 -24.18
CA HIS A 326 -5.62 7.72 -23.55
C HIS A 326 -6.98 8.43 -23.44
N GLU A 327 -7.18 9.55 -24.16
CA GLU A 327 -8.44 10.29 -24.25
C GLU A 327 -9.02 10.66 -22.86
N GLY A 328 -8.14 10.99 -21.91
CA GLY A 328 -8.53 11.31 -20.53
C GLY A 328 -8.83 10.09 -19.64
N ASN A 329 -8.65 8.86 -20.14
CA ASN A 329 -8.93 7.65 -19.39
C ASN A 329 -7.79 7.30 -18.40
N VAL A 330 -7.96 7.76 -17.16
CA VAL A 330 -7.01 7.52 -16.07
C VAL A 330 -6.80 6.02 -15.73
N LYS A 331 -7.69 5.11 -16.17
CA LYS A 331 -7.54 3.66 -15.93
C LYS A 331 -6.47 3.02 -16.83
N LYS A 332 -6.08 3.67 -17.92
CA LYS A 332 -5.13 3.14 -18.91
C LYS A 332 -3.67 3.36 -18.56
N LEU A 333 -3.38 4.38 -17.74
CA LEU A 333 -2.02 4.71 -17.32
C LEU A 333 -1.95 4.79 -15.80
N VAL A 334 -0.98 4.09 -15.20
CA VAL A 334 -0.74 4.10 -13.75
C VAL A 334 0.62 4.74 -13.45
N PRO A 335 0.68 5.87 -12.73
CA PRO A 335 1.92 6.35 -12.14
C PRO A 335 2.35 5.44 -10.98
N ILE A 336 3.64 5.13 -10.92
CA ILE A 336 4.28 4.39 -9.83
C ILE A 336 5.44 5.23 -9.29
N LEU A 337 5.39 5.57 -8.01
CA LEU A 337 6.47 6.30 -7.34
C LEU A 337 7.13 5.43 -6.27
N ILE A 338 8.45 5.29 -6.36
CA ILE A 338 9.25 4.47 -5.45
C ILE A 338 10.13 5.38 -4.58
N HIS A 339 9.90 5.32 -3.27
CA HIS A 339 10.47 6.23 -2.28
C HIS A 339 11.45 5.50 -1.34
N GLY A 340 12.33 6.25 -0.69
CA GLY A 340 13.01 5.82 0.54
C GLY A 340 12.27 6.33 1.78
N ASP A 341 12.39 5.65 2.93
CA ASP A 341 11.63 6.02 4.14
C ASP A 341 11.97 7.42 4.68
N HIS A 342 13.25 7.80 4.73
CA HIS A 342 13.63 9.14 5.21
C HIS A 342 13.26 10.26 4.23
N SER A 343 13.39 10.03 2.92
CA SER A 343 12.98 11.03 1.93
C SER A 343 11.46 11.16 1.89
N MET A 344 10.74 10.05 2.04
CA MET A 344 9.28 10.00 2.15
C MET A 344 8.75 10.92 3.25
N ALA A 345 9.36 10.87 4.43
CA ALA A 345 8.94 11.65 5.58
C ALA A 345 9.50 13.09 5.59
N GLY A 346 10.65 13.32 4.95
CA GLY A 346 11.42 14.56 5.11
C GLY A 346 11.29 15.58 3.98
N GLN A 347 10.91 15.18 2.76
CA GLN A 347 10.86 16.09 1.61
C GLN A 347 9.46 16.70 1.43
N GLY A 348 9.36 18.03 1.51
CA GLY A 348 8.09 18.77 1.38
C GLY A 348 7.38 18.57 0.03
N ILE A 349 8.13 18.28 -1.04
CA ILE A 349 7.58 18.04 -2.37
C ILE A 349 6.59 16.87 -2.41
N ILE A 350 6.72 15.89 -1.50
CA ILE A 350 5.77 14.78 -1.42
C ILE A 350 4.41 15.30 -0.96
N TYR A 351 4.37 16.11 0.09
CA TYR A 351 3.13 16.71 0.55
C TYR A 351 2.48 17.53 -0.57
N GLU A 352 3.27 18.34 -1.29
CA GLU A 352 2.79 19.14 -2.41
C GLU A 352 2.17 18.27 -3.51
N VAL A 353 2.85 17.20 -3.94
CA VAL A 353 2.33 16.26 -4.95
C VAL A 353 1.04 15.59 -4.51
N LEU A 354 0.97 15.11 -3.26
CA LEU A 354 -0.23 14.45 -2.75
C LEU A 354 -1.42 15.41 -2.70
N GLN A 355 -1.23 16.67 -2.28
CA GLN A 355 -2.32 17.66 -2.30
C GLN A 355 -2.89 17.90 -3.71
N MET A 356 -2.09 17.66 -4.76
CA MET A 356 -2.52 17.82 -6.15
C MET A 356 -3.26 16.61 -6.72
N SER A 357 -3.24 15.43 -6.07
CA SER A 357 -3.68 14.17 -6.70
C SER A 357 -5.16 14.09 -7.11
N LYS A 358 -6.00 15.00 -6.59
CA LYS A 358 -7.43 15.11 -6.93
C LYS A 358 -7.82 16.45 -7.56
N LEU A 359 -6.85 17.30 -7.88
CA LEU A 359 -7.13 18.59 -8.50
C LEU A 359 -7.36 18.39 -10.01
N PRO A 360 -8.42 18.96 -10.62
CA PRO A 360 -8.75 18.70 -12.03
C PRO A 360 -7.62 18.98 -13.05
N GLY A 361 -6.70 19.90 -12.73
CA GLY A 361 -5.54 20.21 -13.57
C GLY A 361 -4.35 19.25 -13.41
N TYR A 362 -4.36 18.39 -12.40
CA TYR A 362 -3.21 17.57 -12.00
C TYR A 362 -3.55 16.10 -11.77
N GLU A 363 -4.82 15.74 -11.58
CA GLU A 363 -5.21 14.38 -11.26
C GLU A 363 -4.80 13.39 -12.36
N THR A 364 -4.29 12.23 -11.92
CA THR A 364 -3.85 11.11 -12.77
C THR A 364 -4.62 9.82 -12.45
N GLY A 365 -5.73 9.92 -11.71
CA GLY A 365 -6.52 8.79 -11.23
C GLY A 365 -5.88 7.99 -10.10
N GLY A 366 -5.00 8.64 -9.34
CA GLY A 366 -4.31 8.07 -8.20
C GLY A 366 -2.99 7.37 -8.55
N THR A 367 -2.03 7.46 -7.63
CA THR A 367 -0.68 6.92 -7.77
C THR A 367 -0.42 5.74 -6.84
N VAL A 368 0.28 4.72 -7.34
CA VAL A 368 0.75 3.62 -6.49
C VAL A 368 2.12 3.98 -5.92
N HIS A 369 2.17 4.24 -4.62
CA HIS A 369 3.39 4.60 -3.91
C HIS A 369 4.00 3.37 -3.25
N LEU A 370 5.24 3.03 -3.61
CA LEU A 370 6.00 1.94 -3.00
C LEU A 370 7.14 2.54 -2.19
N VAL A 371 7.22 2.25 -0.90
CA VAL A 371 8.30 2.75 -0.04
C VAL A 371 9.26 1.60 0.27
N ILE A 372 10.52 1.76 -0.12
CA ILE A 372 11.60 0.86 0.28
C ILE A 372 12.08 1.29 1.67
N ASN A 373 11.38 0.82 2.71
CA ASN A 373 11.64 1.20 4.09
C ASN A 373 12.69 0.28 4.72
N ASN A 374 13.94 0.69 4.62
CA ASN A 374 15.08 -0.03 5.19
C ASN A 374 15.47 0.43 6.60
N GLN A 375 14.71 1.38 7.15
CA GLN A 375 14.81 1.86 8.52
C GLN A 375 16.12 2.61 8.81
N VAL A 376 16.79 3.14 7.77
CA VAL A 376 18.04 3.91 7.89
C VAL A 376 18.30 4.86 6.71
N GLY A 377 18.41 6.15 7.01
CA GLY A 377 18.66 7.21 6.04
C GLY A 377 20.10 7.67 6.10
N PHE A 378 20.93 7.20 5.16
CA PHE A 378 22.39 7.33 5.25
C PHE A 378 22.91 6.73 6.57
N THR A 379 23.14 7.56 7.60
CA THR A 379 23.55 7.17 8.96
C THR A 379 22.44 7.36 10.01
N ALA A 380 21.39 8.11 9.70
CA ALA A 380 20.32 8.45 10.64
C ALA A 380 19.39 7.25 10.89
N ASP A 381 19.06 7.00 12.16
CA ASP A 381 18.07 5.99 12.53
C ASP A 381 16.67 6.42 12.06
N PHE A 382 15.74 5.47 11.94
CA PHE A 382 14.36 5.76 11.53
C PHE A 382 13.63 6.72 12.50
N MET A 383 14.02 6.75 13.78
CA MET A 383 13.47 7.71 14.76
C MET A 383 13.95 9.15 14.55
N GLU A 384 15.09 9.33 13.89
CA GLU A 384 15.69 10.64 13.65
C GLU A 384 15.21 11.28 12.33
N GLY A 385 14.53 10.49 11.48
CA GLY A 385 14.02 10.96 10.19
C GLY A 385 12.63 11.59 10.22
N ARG A 386 11.88 11.48 11.33
CA ARG A 386 10.47 11.91 11.41
C ARG A 386 9.96 12.04 12.84
N SER A 387 8.87 12.78 13.01
CA SER A 387 8.15 12.91 14.29
C SER A 387 6.91 12.02 14.42
N SER A 388 6.53 11.34 13.35
CA SER A 388 5.34 10.47 13.29
C SER A 388 5.72 8.98 13.43
N THR A 389 4.74 8.10 13.59
CA THR A 389 4.99 6.66 13.77
C THR A 389 5.59 6.04 12.51
N TYR A 390 4.94 6.28 11.36
CA TYR A 390 5.27 5.69 10.07
C TYR A 390 5.85 6.74 9.13
N CYS A 391 6.77 6.33 8.25
CA CYS A 391 7.31 7.23 7.22
C CYS A 391 6.23 7.67 6.20
N THR A 392 5.16 6.88 6.09
CA THR A 392 4.01 7.08 5.21
C THR A 392 2.88 7.89 5.83
N ASP A 393 3.02 8.44 7.04
CA ASP A 393 1.94 9.20 7.69
C ASP A 393 1.46 10.42 6.89
N VAL A 394 2.28 10.94 5.95
CA VAL A 394 1.87 11.98 5.00
C VAL A 394 0.70 11.55 4.10
N ALA A 395 0.50 10.24 3.86
CA ALA A 395 -0.64 9.67 3.13
C ALA A 395 -2.00 10.02 3.78
N LYS A 396 -2.00 10.27 5.10
CA LYS A 396 -3.21 10.63 5.85
C LYS A 396 -3.73 12.01 5.46
N THR A 397 -2.88 12.88 4.90
CA THR A 397 -3.30 14.23 4.46
C THR A 397 -4.32 14.19 3.31
N THR A 398 -4.28 13.14 2.50
CA THR A 398 -5.24 12.88 1.41
C THR A 398 -6.13 11.67 1.69
N LEU A 399 -6.14 11.17 2.94
CA LEU A 399 -6.80 9.96 3.43
C LEU A 399 -6.57 8.74 2.51
N SER A 400 -5.34 8.54 2.05
CA SER A 400 -4.96 7.38 1.25
C SER A 400 -4.58 6.20 2.15
N PRO A 401 -5.10 4.98 1.88
CA PRO A 401 -4.79 3.81 2.71
C PRO A 401 -3.32 3.42 2.60
N VAL A 402 -2.80 2.83 3.68
CA VAL A 402 -1.41 2.41 3.79
C VAL A 402 -1.34 0.94 4.19
N PHE A 403 -0.62 0.14 3.40
CA PHE A 403 -0.29 -1.25 3.70
C PHE A 403 1.18 -1.33 4.14
N HIS A 404 1.43 -1.68 5.39
CA HIS A 404 2.76 -1.98 5.90
C HIS A 404 2.99 -3.47 5.79
N VAL A 405 4.04 -3.90 5.09
CA VAL A 405 4.28 -5.31 4.80
C VAL A 405 5.72 -5.71 5.06
N ASN A 406 5.89 -6.91 5.62
CA ASN A 406 7.21 -7.50 5.85
C ASN A 406 7.88 -7.85 4.51
N ALA A 407 9.05 -7.28 4.24
CA ALA A 407 9.78 -7.51 2.99
C ALA A 407 10.22 -8.97 2.79
N ASP A 408 10.34 -9.77 3.86
CA ASP A 408 10.69 -11.19 3.77
C ASP A 408 9.52 -12.08 3.33
N ASP A 409 8.28 -11.63 3.52
CA ASP A 409 7.09 -12.38 3.14
C ASP A 409 6.66 -12.01 1.72
N ILE A 410 7.31 -12.63 0.74
CA ILE A 410 7.10 -12.37 -0.69
C ILE A 410 5.64 -12.50 -1.12
N GLU A 411 4.91 -13.47 -0.56
CA GLU A 411 3.49 -13.68 -0.87
C GLU A 411 2.64 -12.53 -0.31
N ALA A 412 2.91 -12.08 0.93
CA ALA A 412 2.24 -10.94 1.52
C ALA A 412 2.51 -9.65 0.71
N VAL A 413 3.76 -9.39 0.32
CA VAL A 413 4.14 -8.25 -0.53
C VAL A 413 3.39 -8.28 -1.86
N ALA A 414 3.34 -9.44 -2.52
CA ALA A 414 2.61 -9.61 -3.78
C ALA A 414 1.11 -9.33 -3.61
N TYR A 415 0.50 -9.85 -2.55
CA TYR A 415 -0.93 -9.64 -2.27
C TYR A 415 -1.28 -8.19 -1.98
N VAL A 416 -0.56 -7.51 -1.08
CA VAL A 416 -0.88 -6.09 -0.77
C VAL A 416 -0.63 -5.19 -1.98
N THR A 417 0.33 -5.54 -2.82
CA THR A 417 0.61 -4.78 -4.05
C THR A 417 -0.51 -4.96 -5.07
N LYS A 418 -1.01 -6.19 -5.23
CA LYS A 418 -2.21 -6.48 -6.03
C LYS A 418 -3.42 -5.70 -5.49
N LEU A 419 -3.67 -5.77 -4.18
CA LEU A 419 -4.77 -5.07 -3.53
C LEU A 419 -4.67 -3.55 -3.67
N ALA A 420 -3.47 -2.98 -3.56
CA ALA A 420 -3.22 -1.56 -3.79
C ALA A 420 -3.59 -1.15 -5.22
N LEU A 421 -3.17 -1.93 -6.23
CA LEU A 421 -3.55 -1.66 -7.61
C LEU A 421 -5.06 -1.76 -7.84
N GLU A 422 -5.72 -2.77 -7.28
CA GLU A 422 -7.19 -2.89 -7.31
C GLU A 422 -7.85 -1.65 -6.70
N PHE A 423 -7.39 -1.20 -5.53
CA PHE A 423 -7.89 -0.02 -4.86
C PHE A 423 -7.75 1.23 -5.74
N ARG A 424 -6.58 1.44 -6.35
CA ARG A 424 -6.34 2.56 -7.26
C ARG A 424 -7.28 2.53 -8.47
N GLN A 425 -7.44 1.35 -9.09
CA GLN A 425 -8.30 1.18 -10.27
C GLN A 425 -9.79 1.38 -9.95
N GLU A 426 -10.21 1.00 -8.74
CA GLU A 426 -11.61 1.12 -8.29
C GLU A 426 -11.94 2.55 -7.85
N PHE A 427 -11.09 3.19 -7.05
CA PHE A 427 -11.40 4.45 -6.36
C PHE A 427 -10.66 5.67 -6.88
N HIS A 428 -9.76 5.51 -7.85
CA HIS A 428 -9.00 6.59 -8.48
C HIS A 428 -8.26 7.48 -7.46
N ARG A 429 -7.56 6.84 -6.53
CA ARG A 429 -6.92 7.49 -5.40
C ARG A 429 -5.56 6.86 -5.10
N ASP A 430 -4.64 7.71 -4.63
CA ASP A 430 -3.33 7.26 -4.18
C ASP A 430 -3.45 6.20 -3.10
N VAL A 431 -2.49 5.28 -3.11
CA VAL A 431 -2.36 4.16 -2.17
C VAL A 431 -0.90 3.87 -1.90
N PHE A 432 -0.59 3.49 -0.66
CA PHE A 432 0.78 3.29 -0.21
C PHE A 432 1.04 1.85 0.18
N VAL A 433 2.17 1.31 -0.27
CA VAL A 433 2.73 0.05 0.20
C VAL A 433 4.10 0.36 0.83
N ASP A 434 4.15 0.32 2.16
CA ASP A 434 5.35 0.45 2.96
C ASP A 434 6.01 -0.93 3.11
N ILE A 435 7.06 -1.18 2.33
CA ILE A 435 7.78 -2.46 2.30
C ILE A 435 8.92 -2.39 3.31
N LEU A 436 8.66 -2.92 4.51
CA LEU A 436 9.59 -2.89 5.63
C LEU A 436 10.65 -3.97 5.47
N GLY A 437 11.85 -3.55 5.09
CA GLY A 437 13.02 -4.40 4.90
C GLY A 437 14.21 -3.91 5.69
N TYR A 438 15.39 -4.07 5.10
CA TYR A 438 16.66 -3.62 5.65
C TYR A 438 17.65 -3.23 4.54
N ARG A 439 18.82 -2.71 4.94
CA ARG A 439 19.92 -2.43 4.03
C ARG A 439 21.14 -3.26 4.42
N ARG A 440 21.48 -4.27 3.61
CA ARG A 440 22.56 -5.23 3.89
C ARG A 440 23.92 -4.55 4.06
N HIS A 441 24.19 -3.57 3.19
CA HIS A 441 25.46 -2.84 3.13
C HIS A 441 25.33 -1.42 3.68
N GLY A 442 26.43 -0.65 3.66
CA GLY A 442 26.39 0.80 3.88
C GLY A 442 25.46 1.54 2.90
N HIS A 443 25.39 2.87 2.99
CA HIS A 443 24.55 3.64 2.07
C HIS A 443 25.03 3.51 0.62
N ASN A 444 26.35 3.50 0.45
CA ASN A 444 27.01 2.87 -0.69
C ASN A 444 27.95 1.76 -0.21
N GLU A 445 28.49 1.02 -1.17
CA GLU A 445 29.32 -0.15 -0.94
C GLU A 445 30.65 0.11 -0.21
N ALA A 446 31.12 1.35 -0.18
CA ALA A 446 32.35 1.75 0.51
C ALA A 446 32.11 2.26 1.94
N ASP A 447 30.86 2.52 2.32
CA ASP A 447 30.54 3.04 3.65
C ASP A 447 30.53 1.91 4.70
N GLU A 448 31.06 2.18 5.90
CA GLU A 448 30.99 1.27 7.05
C GLU A 448 29.84 1.70 7.98
N PRO A 449 28.69 1.02 7.95
CA PRO A 449 27.51 1.44 8.69
C PRO A 449 27.56 1.11 10.18
N ARG A 450 28.46 0.22 10.63
CA ARG A 450 28.57 -0.15 12.05
C ARG A 450 29.09 0.99 12.92
N PHE A 451 29.65 2.04 12.33
CA PHE A 451 30.07 3.23 13.09
C PHE A 451 28.90 3.99 13.71
N THR A 452 27.71 3.95 13.09
CA THR A 452 26.51 4.67 13.55
C THR A 452 25.38 3.73 13.90
N GLN A 453 25.30 2.55 13.29
CA GLN A 453 24.21 1.59 13.46
C GLN A 453 24.69 0.16 13.85
N PRO A 454 25.57 -0.01 14.86
CA PRO A 454 26.23 -1.29 15.15
C PRO A 454 25.28 -2.44 15.49
N ASP A 455 24.23 -2.18 16.28
CA ASP A 455 23.30 -3.23 16.71
C ASP A 455 22.36 -3.67 15.59
N LEU A 456 21.90 -2.74 14.74
CA LEU A 456 21.12 -3.06 13.54
C LEU A 456 21.94 -3.96 12.62
N TYR A 457 23.17 -3.55 12.29
CA TYR A 457 24.00 -4.29 11.34
C TYR A 457 24.49 -5.64 11.90
N ARG A 458 24.61 -5.79 13.22
CA ARG A 458 24.83 -7.10 13.86
C ARG A 458 23.66 -8.06 13.62
N ARG A 459 22.42 -7.56 13.64
CA ARG A 459 21.21 -8.35 13.35
C ARG A 459 21.13 -8.69 11.86
N ILE A 460 21.31 -7.70 10.99
CA ILE A 460 21.33 -7.87 9.52
C ILE A 460 22.36 -8.92 9.10
N ALA A 461 23.56 -8.90 9.68
CA ALA A 461 24.62 -9.86 9.34
C ALA A 461 24.26 -11.33 9.66
N ARG A 462 23.34 -11.57 10.60
CA ARG A 462 22.86 -12.92 10.98
C ARG A 462 21.56 -13.31 10.26
N HIS A 463 20.93 -12.35 9.60
CA HIS A 463 19.65 -12.54 8.97
C HIS A 463 19.86 -13.13 7.56
N PRO A 464 19.16 -14.22 7.19
CA PRO A 464 19.25 -14.84 5.88
C PRO A 464 18.84 -13.86 4.76
N LYS A 465 19.18 -14.18 3.51
CA LYS A 465 18.69 -13.38 2.37
C LYS A 465 17.21 -13.65 2.14
N VAL A 466 16.49 -12.67 1.59
CA VAL A 466 15.04 -12.77 1.31
C VAL A 466 14.70 -14.03 0.50
N ARG A 467 15.50 -14.36 -0.52
CA ARG A 467 15.33 -15.59 -1.31
C ARG A 467 15.40 -16.84 -0.43
N GLU A 468 16.36 -16.92 0.49
CA GLU A 468 16.55 -18.08 1.36
C GLU A 468 15.36 -18.26 2.31
N VAL A 469 14.84 -17.14 2.86
CA VAL A 469 13.62 -17.14 3.68
C VAL A 469 12.44 -17.72 2.91
N TYR A 470 12.23 -17.22 1.68
CA TYR A 470 11.09 -17.66 0.87
C TYR A 470 11.25 -19.10 0.35
N SER A 471 12.44 -19.51 -0.10
CA SER A 471 12.73 -20.89 -0.48
C SER A 471 12.47 -21.86 0.66
N LYS A 472 12.88 -21.51 1.89
CA LYS A 472 12.62 -22.31 3.08
C LYS A 472 11.11 -22.44 3.34
N LYS A 473 10.35 -21.33 3.30
CA LYS A 473 8.88 -21.33 3.44
C LYS A 473 8.23 -22.29 2.45
N LEU A 474 8.66 -22.24 1.18
CA LEU A 474 8.11 -23.07 0.09
C LEU A 474 8.44 -24.57 0.21
N VAL A 475 9.62 -24.90 0.75
CA VAL A 475 10.00 -26.29 1.02
C VAL A 475 9.25 -26.84 2.24
N GLU A 476 9.15 -26.06 3.31
CA GLU A 476 8.41 -26.44 4.52
C GLU A 476 6.91 -26.62 4.25
N SER A 477 6.33 -25.83 3.35
CA SER A 477 4.94 -26.00 2.90
C SER A 477 4.73 -27.14 1.89
N GLY A 478 5.80 -27.85 1.50
CA GLY A 478 5.75 -28.93 0.50
C GLY A 478 5.43 -28.46 -0.92
N SER A 479 5.51 -27.15 -1.19
CA SER A 479 5.23 -26.60 -2.53
C SER A 479 6.39 -26.81 -3.50
N PHE A 480 7.62 -26.91 -2.97
CA PHE A 480 8.86 -27.10 -3.70
C PHE A 480 9.78 -28.10 -3.01
N THR A 481 10.71 -28.66 -3.78
CA THR A 481 11.86 -29.40 -3.27
C THR A 481 13.09 -28.49 -3.17
N GLU A 482 14.00 -28.79 -2.25
CA GLU A 482 15.28 -28.07 -2.12
C GLU A 482 16.08 -28.08 -3.43
N LYS A 483 16.01 -29.19 -4.18
CA LYS A 483 16.64 -29.33 -5.49
C LYS A 483 16.10 -28.33 -6.51
N GLU A 484 14.78 -28.14 -6.60
CA GLU A 484 14.18 -27.15 -7.52
C GLU A 484 14.65 -25.73 -7.20
N THR A 485 14.68 -25.36 -5.92
CA THR A 485 15.12 -24.01 -5.51
C THR A 485 16.60 -23.76 -5.83
N THR A 486 17.46 -24.76 -5.64
CA THR A 486 18.90 -24.69 -5.92
C THR A 486 19.16 -24.60 -7.42
N GLN A 487 18.49 -25.44 -8.21
CA GLN A 487 18.62 -25.46 -9.67
C GLN A 487 18.29 -24.09 -10.28
N MET A 488 17.22 -23.44 -9.83
CA MET A 488 16.82 -22.11 -10.32
C MET A 488 17.89 -21.03 -10.04
N GLU A 489 18.61 -21.13 -8.93
CA GLU A 489 19.71 -20.21 -8.62
C GLU A 489 20.93 -20.46 -9.51
N ASP A 490 21.31 -21.73 -9.67
CA ASP A 490 22.49 -22.09 -10.47
C ASP A 490 22.31 -21.75 -11.95
N GLU A 491 21.13 -22.04 -12.51
CA GLU A 491 20.78 -21.69 -13.89
C GLU A 491 20.86 -20.18 -14.13
N PHE A 492 20.32 -19.37 -13.21
CA PHE A 492 20.35 -17.93 -13.35
C PHE A 492 21.74 -17.33 -13.13
N LYS A 493 22.54 -17.88 -12.20
CA LYS A 493 23.95 -17.51 -12.06
C LYS A 493 24.76 -17.81 -13.32
N GLN A 494 24.53 -18.96 -13.96
CA GLN A 494 25.17 -19.28 -15.23
C GLN A 494 24.77 -18.27 -16.30
N TYR A 495 23.47 -17.97 -16.41
CA TYR A 495 22.97 -16.96 -17.34
C TYR A 495 23.64 -15.58 -17.15
N LEU A 496 23.83 -15.12 -15.91
CA LEU A 496 24.56 -13.87 -15.64
C LEU A 496 26.04 -13.94 -16.05
N ASN A 497 26.71 -15.07 -15.85
CA ASN A 497 28.09 -15.24 -16.34
C ASN A 497 28.16 -15.18 -17.87
N ASP A 498 27.22 -15.82 -18.58
CA ASP A 498 27.17 -15.78 -20.04
C ASP A 498 26.97 -14.34 -20.55
N ARG A 499 26.10 -13.57 -19.90
CA ARG A 499 25.87 -12.15 -20.22
C ARG A 499 27.09 -11.26 -19.92
N LEU A 500 27.90 -11.61 -18.93
CA LEU A 500 29.17 -10.93 -18.65
C LEU A 500 30.24 -11.23 -19.72
N GLU A 501 30.30 -12.46 -20.23
CA GLU A 501 31.20 -12.75 -21.36
C GLU A 501 30.76 -12.06 -22.64
N GLU A 502 29.45 -11.94 -22.88
CA GLU A 502 28.89 -11.14 -23.97
C GLU A 502 29.23 -9.65 -23.83
N SER A 503 29.10 -9.06 -22.63
CA SER A 503 29.39 -7.64 -22.42
C SER A 503 30.85 -7.30 -22.72
N LYS A 504 31.79 -8.21 -22.47
CA LYS A 504 33.21 -8.02 -22.80
C LYS A 504 33.46 -7.87 -24.30
N GLN A 505 32.62 -8.48 -25.15
CA GLN A 505 32.72 -8.42 -26.61
C GLN A 505 32.13 -7.14 -27.20
N GLN A 506 31.31 -6.39 -26.44
CA GLN A 506 30.75 -5.11 -26.88
C GLN A 506 31.84 -4.01 -26.89
N GLU A 507 31.98 -3.24 -27.97
CA GLU A 507 32.96 -2.14 -28.03
C GLU A 507 32.44 -0.85 -27.36
N THR A 508 31.13 -0.62 -27.39
CA THR A 508 30.49 0.58 -26.84
C THR A 508 29.26 0.19 -26.03
N ALA A 509 28.91 1.03 -25.05
CA ALA A 509 27.65 0.89 -24.33
C ALA A 509 26.52 1.51 -25.17
N SER A 510 25.42 0.79 -25.36
CA SER A 510 24.25 1.31 -26.06
C SER A 510 23.41 2.19 -25.11
N VAL A 511 22.95 3.35 -25.62
CA VAL A 511 21.98 4.19 -24.92
C VAL A 511 20.81 4.38 -25.87
N THR A 512 19.66 3.86 -25.47
CA THR A 512 18.39 4.11 -26.16
C THR A 512 18.13 5.62 -26.16
N SER A 513 17.95 6.20 -27.34
CA SER A 513 17.71 7.64 -27.45
C SER A 513 16.32 7.97 -26.90
N PHE A 514 16.20 9.07 -26.14
CA PHE A 514 14.90 9.57 -25.71
C PHE A 514 14.02 10.06 -26.88
N LEU A 515 14.62 10.24 -28.06
CA LEU A 515 13.92 10.57 -29.30
C LEU A 515 13.33 9.33 -30.00
N GLU A 516 13.58 8.12 -29.48
CA GLU A 516 12.91 6.91 -29.95
C GLU A 516 11.46 6.83 -29.43
N GLY A 517 10.59 6.08 -30.11
CA GLY A 517 9.18 5.92 -29.73
C GLY A 517 8.28 7.09 -30.16
N VAL A 518 7.67 7.79 -29.20
CA VAL A 518 6.69 8.88 -29.45
C VAL A 518 7.31 10.03 -30.25
N TRP A 519 8.59 10.32 -30.03
CA TRP A 519 9.34 11.34 -30.75
C TRP A 519 10.00 10.81 -32.03
N SER A 520 9.64 9.61 -32.48
CA SER A 520 10.13 9.07 -33.75
C SER A 520 9.86 10.05 -34.89
N GLY A 521 10.93 10.39 -35.63
CA GLY A 521 10.90 11.42 -36.67
C GLY A 521 11.45 12.78 -36.22
N VAL A 522 11.63 13.01 -34.92
CA VAL A 522 12.39 14.17 -34.41
C VAL A 522 13.88 13.83 -34.40
N ARG A 523 14.70 14.72 -34.95
CA ARG A 523 16.16 14.61 -34.93
C ARG A 523 16.78 15.85 -34.29
N ARG A 524 18.03 15.71 -33.83
CA ARG A 524 18.83 16.88 -33.43
C ARG A 524 18.94 17.84 -34.62
N ALA A 525 18.83 19.13 -34.34
CA ALA A 525 19.03 20.16 -35.34
C ALA A 525 20.48 20.14 -35.85
N GLU A 526 20.63 20.30 -37.16
CA GLU A 526 21.89 20.48 -37.86
C GLU A 526 22.02 21.96 -38.28
N GLU A 527 23.24 22.44 -38.56
CA GLU A 527 23.44 23.85 -38.97
C GLU A 527 22.54 24.27 -40.15
N LYS A 528 22.33 23.38 -41.11
CA LYS A 528 21.45 23.60 -42.29
C LYS A 528 19.99 23.89 -41.92
N ASP A 529 19.52 23.44 -40.77
CA ASP A 529 18.13 23.67 -40.34
C ASP A 529 17.87 25.12 -39.95
N PHE A 530 18.93 25.89 -39.68
CA PHE A 530 18.85 27.32 -39.41
C PHE A 530 18.86 28.17 -40.68
N GLU A 531 19.15 27.57 -41.85
CA GLU A 531 19.16 28.28 -43.13
C GLU A 531 17.76 28.53 -43.70
N LYS A 532 16.76 27.72 -43.28
CA LYS A 532 15.38 27.86 -43.73
C LYS A 532 14.44 27.50 -42.59
N SER A 533 13.46 28.36 -42.31
CA SER A 533 12.42 28.04 -41.35
C SER A 533 11.70 26.74 -41.76
N PRO A 534 11.52 25.78 -40.85
CA PRO A 534 10.75 24.58 -41.16
C PRO A 534 9.30 24.97 -41.45
N GLU A 535 8.65 24.25 -42.37
CA GLU A 535 7.20 24.35 -42.54
C GLU A 535 6.53 23.72 -41.33
N THR A 536 6.20 24.56 -40.34
CA THR A 536 5.31 24.18 -39.25
C THR A 536 3.90 24.33 -39.78
N GLY A 537 3.24 23.19 -40.03
CA GLY A 537 1.90 23.11 -40.64
C GLY A 537 0.83 23.96 -39.99
#